data_AF-A0A319CFL6-F1
#
_entry.id   AF-A0A319CFL6-F1
#
_cell.length_a   1.000
_cell.length_b   1.000
_cell.length_c   1.000
_cell.angle_alpha   90.00
_cell.angle_beta   90.00
_cell.angle_gamma   90.00
#
_symmetry.space_group_name_H-M   'P 1'
#
loop_
_entity.id
_entity.type
_entity.pdbx_description
1 polymer ?
#
loop_
_entity_poly.entity_id
_entity_poly.type
_entity_poly.pdbx_seq_one_letter_code
_entity_poly.pdbx_strand_id
1 'polypeptide(L)'
;MSAPTSLGRVKTCENCVRAKIRCSRTSTQSCDRCLRLNRDCYFRATKARTPKKRETRIGALEDKVNQILSQINQPRSSPQQAPLPLPLSPKSESCAPTPRNPCDVIGNGLITHEEANRLIESFRDAITYFPFVQLPRNATVEDLRSEKPFLLLSILLVSSFQNVPLHLALEEVSTSYLGGQVLQGNRQQPFDILQGLLVTIAGYVLDNISLH
;
A
#
# COMPACT_ATOMS: atom_id res chain seq x y z
N MET A 1 40.70 19.59 0.04
CA MET A 1 39.32 19.62 -0.50
C MET A 1 38.41 19.08 0.59
N SER A 2 37.78 19.96 1.37
CA SER A 2 37.08 19.59 2.59
C SER A 2 35.58 19.49 2.33
N ALA A 3 34.99 18.32 2.56
CA ALA A 3 33.57 18.03 2.40
C ALA A 3 32.70 18.82 3.42
N PRO A 4 31.49 19.26 3.07
CA PRO A 4 30.60 19.90 4.03
C PRO A 4 29.91 18.84 4.89
N THR A 5 30.25 18.86 6.17
CA THR A 5 29.70 18.06 7.26
C THR A 5 28.17 18.21 7.33
N SER A 6 27.48 17.07 7.38
CA SER A 6 26.04 16.93 7.54
C SER A 6 25.52 17.67 8.79
N LEU A 7 24.90 18.83 8.58
CA LEU A 7 24.14 19.55 9.61
C LEU A 7 22.75 18.93 9.74
N GLY A 8 22.47 18.45 10.95
CA GLY A 8 21.34 17.60 11.30
C GLY A 8 19.96 18.16 10.97
N ARG A 9 19.00 17.20 10.91
CA ARG A 9 17.54 17.33 10.84
C ARG A 9 17.06 18.76 10.58
N VAL A 10 16.99 19.14 9.30
CA VAL A 10 16.50 20.45 8.84
C VAL A 10 15.09 20.67 9.41
N LYS A 11 14.99 21.52 10.43
CA LYS A 11 13.70 22.04 10.89
C LYS A 11 13.25 23.07 9.87
N THR A 12 12.04 22.92 9.31
CA THR A 12 11.42 23.91 8.42
C THR A 12 10.98 25.12 9.26
N CYS A 13 11.21 26.36 8.78
CA CYS A 13 10.76 27.55 9.50
C CYS A 13 9.24 27.72 9.38
N GLU A 14 8.63 28.44 10.32
CA GLU A 14 7.16 28.58 10.38
C GLU A 14 6.59 29.22 9.10
N ASN A 15 7.29 30.19 8.51
CA ASN A 15 6.86 30.86 7.27
C ASN A 15 6.86 29.92 6.05
N CYS A 16 7.79 28.96 6.00
CA CYS A 16 7.82 27.96 4.94
C CYS A 16 6.82 26.83 5.18
N VAL A 17 6.56 26.48 6.45
CA VAL A 17 5.48 25.55 6.83
C VAL A 17 4.12 26.11 6.44
N ARG A 18 3.79 27.34 6.84
CA ARG A 18 2.51 28.00 6.50
C ARG A 18 2.32 28.18 5.01
N ALA A 19 3.41 28.46 4.28
CA ALA A 19 3.39 28.60 2.84
C ALA A 19 3.48 27.25 2.09
N LYS A 20 3.61 26.11 2.78
CA LYS A 20 3.73 24.75 2.21
C LYS A 20 4.81 24.61 1.13
N ILE A 21 6.01 25.14 1.40
CA ILE A 21 7.14 25.09 0.46
C ILE A 21 8.44 24.67 1.15
N ARG A 22 9.45 24.33 0.34
CA ARG A 22 10.77 23.92 0.83
C ARG A 22 11.48 25.07 1.57
N CYS A 23 12.03 24.76 2.74
CA CYS A 23 12.88 25.66 3.52
C CYS A 23 14.35 25.28 3.33
N SER A 24 15.08 26.04 2.52
CA SER A 24 16.54 25.89 2.32
C SER A 24 17.30 26.92 3.15
N ARG A 25 18.40 26.50 3.78
CA ARG A 25 19.26 27.36 4.60
C ARG A 25 20.69 27.25 4.10
N THR A 26 21.14 28.27 3.39
CA THR A 26 22.55 28.42 3.01
C THR A 26 23.31 29.25 4.06
N SER A 27 22.61 30.09 4.83
CA SER A 27 23.16 30.90 5.93
C SER A 27 22.70 30.41 7.30
N THR A 28 23.43 30.84 8.35
CA THR A 28 23.17 30.42 9.73
C THR A 28 21.95 31.11 10.34
N GLN A 29 21.64 32.35 9.95
CA GLN A 29 20.66 33.19 10.62
C GLN A 29 19.24 33.12 10.04
N SER A 30 19.06 32.85 8.74
CA SER A 30 17.74 32.78 8.10
C SER A 30 17.70 31.77 6.95
N CYS A 31 16.51 31.36 6.54
CA CYS A 31 16.37 30.56 5.32
C CYS A 31 16.39 31.46 4.07
N ASP A 32 16.84 30.92 2.94
CA ASP A 32 17.11 31.68 1.71
C ASP A 32 15.86 32.42 1.20
N ARG A 33 14.67 31.88 1.47
CA ARG A 33 13.40 32.55 1.13
C ARG A 33 13.09 33.71 2.06
N CYS A 34 13.21 33.53 3.38
CA CYS A 34 12.92 34.59 4.33
C CYS A 34 13.87 35.77 4.13
N LEU A 35 15.14 35.49 3.79
CA LEU A 35 16.12 36.51 3.43
C LEU A 35 15.68 37.30 2.20
N ARG A 36 15.32 36.63 1.10
CA ARG A 36 14.86 37.29 -0.13
C ARG A 36 13.58 38.10 0.04
N LEU A 37 12.66 37.63 0.88
CA LEU A 37 11.37 38.31 1.12
C LEU A 37 11.43 39.35 2.24
N ASN A 38 12.61 39.55 2.85
CA ASN A 38 12.82 40.40 4.01
C ASN A 38 11.78 40.15 5.13
N ARG A 39 11.59 38.86 5.48
CA ARG A 39 10.65 38.42 6.52
C ARG A 39 11.40 37.76 7.67
N ASP A 40 10.87 37.91 8.89
CA ASP A 40 11.44 37.28 10.08
C ASP A 40 11.43 35.75 9.97
N CYS A 41 12.61 35.14 10.08
CA CYS A 41 12.76 33.69 10.01
C CYS A 41 12.84 33.09 11.42
N TYR A 42 11.77 32.42 11.87
CA TYR A 42 11.71 31.82 13.20
C TYR A 42 11.31 30.35 13.18
N PHE A 43 11.77 29.62 14.20
CA PHE A 43 11.48 28.21 14.43
C PHE A 43 10.85 28.06 15.82
N ARG A 44 9.65 27.49 15.91
CA ARG A 44 9.09 27.15 17.22
C ARG A 44 9.84 25.97 17.83
N ALA A 45 10.22 26.10 19.10
CA ALA A 45 10.58 24.95 19.90
C ALA A 45 9.37 24.01 19.97
N THR A 46 9.57 22.75 19.58
CA THR A 46 8.54 21.72 19.68
C THR A 46 8.35 21.43 21.16
N LYS A 47 7.13 21.61 21.71
CA LYS A 47 6.79 21.06 23.02
C LYS A 47 7.01 19.55 22.94
N ALA A 48 7.89 19.00 23.78
CA ALA A 48 8.07 17.57 23.88
C ALA A 48 6.73 16.93 24.25
N ARG A 49 6.20 16.04 23.40
CA ARG A 49 5.08 15.19 23.81
C ARG A 49 5.63 14.20 24.82
N THR A 50 5.07 14.19 26.02
CA THR A 50 5.33 13.13 27.00
C THR A 50 4.95 11.79 26.37
N PRO A 51 5.84 10.78 26.38
CA PRO A 51 5.51 9.47 25.85
C PRO A 51 4.43 8.84 26.74
N LYS A 52 3.24 8.61 26.18
CA LYS A 52 2.21 7.83 26.86
C LYS A 52 2.68 6.37 26.86
N LYS A 53 3.03 5.85 28.03
CA LYS A 53 3.46 4.46 28.27
C LYS A 53 2.39 3.52 27.68
N ARG A 54 2.70 2.84 26.56
CA ARG A 54 1.84 1.79 25.99
C ARG A 54 2.16 0.48 26.69
N GLU A 55 1.90 0.45 27.99
CA GLU A 55 2.20 -0.69 28.86
C GLU A 55 0.90 -1.33 29.31
N THR A 56 0.24 -2.03 28.38
CA THR A 56 -0.89 -2.93 28.71
C THR A 56 -1.07 -4.09 27.73
N ARG A 57 -0.30 -4.18 26.63
CA ARG A 57 -0.48 -5.24 25.63
C ARG A 57 0.60 -6.31 25.59
N ILE A 58 1.79 -6.05 26.16
CA ILE A 58 2.90 -7.03 26.17
C ILE A 58 2.77 -7.95 27.39
N GLY A 59 2.55 -7.42 28.59
CA GLY A 59 2.40 -8.25 29.81
C GLY A 59 1.23 -9.24 29.74
N ALA A 60 0.07 -8.82 29.21
CA ALA A 60 -1.09 -9.71 29.05
C ALA A 60 -0.87 -10.83 28.02
N LEU A 61 0.11 -10.69 27.11
CA LEU A 61 0.51 -11.75 26.18
C LEU A 61 1.53 -12.70 26.83
N GLU A 62 2.47 -12.18 27.62
CA GLU A 62 3.46 -12.96 28.37
C GLU A 62 2.78 -13.88 29.40
N ASP A 63 1.74 -13.39 30.09
CA ASP A 63 0.97 -14.19 31.05
C ASP A 63 0.24 -15.38 30.38
N LYS A 64 -0.31 -15.17 29.18
CA LYS A 64 -0.98 -16.24 28.41
C LYS A 64 0.00 -17.30 27.91
N VAL A 65 1.22 -16.92 27.53
CA VAL A 65 2.26 -17.86 27.11
C VAL A 65 2.69 -18.75 28.29
N ASN A 66 2.90 -18.17 29.47
CA ASN A 66 3.24 -18.93 30.68
C ASN A 66 2.12 -19.89 31.12
N GLN A 67 0.86 -19.49 30.94
CA GLN A 67 -0.28 -20.35 31.23
C GLN A 67 -0.34 -21.59 30.31
N ILE A 68 0.03 -21.46 29.03
CA ILE A 68 0.05 -22.59 28.09
C ILE A 68 1.24 -23.52 28.37
N LEU A 69 2.42 -22.97 28.68
CA LEU A 69 3.61 -23.77 29.01
C LEU A 69 3.42 -24.61 30.29
N SER A 70 2.71 -24.09 31.28
CA SER A 70 2.42 -24.84 32.52
C SER A 70 1.45 -26.02 32.32
N GLN A 71 0.59 -25.99 31.29
CA GLN A 71 -0.33 -27.10 30.99
C GLN A 71 0.38 -28.28 30.28
N ILE A 72 1.43 -28.00 29.50
CA ILE A 72 2.17 -29.03 28.76
C ILE A 72 3.13 -29.81 29.69
N ASN A 73 3.59 -29.19 30.76
CA ASN A 73 4.55 -29.80 31.70
C ASN A 73 3.92 -30.59 32.86
N GLN A 74 2.60 -30.83 32.87
CA GLN A 74 2.00 -31.70 33.88
C GLN A 74 2.20 -33.19 33.52
N PRO A 75 2.86 -33.99 34.37
CA PRO A 75 2.91 -35.43 34.19
C PRO A 75 1.51 -36.01 34.49
N ARG A 76 0.80 -36.46 33.45
CA ARG A 76 -0.35 -37.36 33.63
C ARG A 76 0.16 -38.74 34.02
N SER A 77 -0.15 -39.17 35.23
CA SER A 77 -0.01 -40.53 35.72
C SER A 77 -0.98 -41.49 34.98
N SER A 78 -0.36 -42.45 34.29
CA SER A 78 -0.71 -43.80 33.75
C SER A 78 -2.00 -44.53 34.23
N PRO A 79 -2.40 -45.73 33.67
CA PRO A 79 -1.83 -46.55 32.57
C PRO A 79 -2.85 -47.26 31.59
N GLN A 80 -2.31 -47.98 30.57
CA GLN A 80 -2.91 -49.06 29.72
C GLN A 80 -3.94 -48.63 28.63
N GLN A 81 -3.99 -49.09 27.35
CA GLN A 81 -3.63 -50.38 26.72
C GLN A 81 -3.67 -50.29 25.16
N ALA A 82 -2.85 -51.11 24.48
CA ALA A 82 -2.91 -51.68 23.10
C ALA A 82 -2.89 -50.80 21.81
N PRO A 83 -2.03 -51.11 20.80
CA PRO A 83 -2.05 -50.47 19.48
C PRO A 83 -2.99 -51.19 18.50
N LEU A 84 -3.86 -50.42 17.82
CA LEU A 84 -4.65 -50.85 16.65
C LEU A 84 -4.11 -50.16 15.38
N PRO A 85 -4.07 -50.82 14.21
CA PRO A 85 -3.52 -50.24 12.99
C PRO A 85 -4.54 -49.33 12.28
N LEU A 86 -4.13 -48.10 11.96
CA LEU A 86 -4.91 -47.20 11.09
C LEU A 86 -4.82 -47.64 9.62
N PRO A 87 -5.92 -47.61 8.85
CA PRO A 87 -5.86 -47.61 7.39
C PRO A 87 -5.37 -46.25 6.90
N LEU A 88 -4.29 -46.26 6.12
CA LEU A 88 -3.82 -45.11 5.36
C LEU A 88 -4.84 -44.81 4.24
N SER A 89 -5.63 -43.75 4.41
CA SER A 89 -6.29 -43.08 3.28
C SER A 89 -5.26 -42.23 2.54
N PRO A 90 -5.08 -42.42 1.22
CA PRO A 90 -4.33 -41.47 0.40
C PRO A 90 -5.05 -40.12 0.40
N LYS A 91 -4.31 -39.09 0.84
CA LYS A 91 -4.68 -37.68 0.80
C LYS A 91 -5.16 -37.28 -0.58
N SER A 92 -6.28 -36.55 -0.59
CA SER A 92 -6.67 -35.64 -1.64
C SER A 92 -5.47 -34.87 -2.19
N GLU A 93 -5.33 -34.85 -3.50
CA GLU A 93 -4.50 -33.92 -4.24
C GLU A 93 -5.06 -32.50 -4.04
N SER A 94 -4.73 -31.90 -2.90
CA SER A 94 -4.77 -30.46 -2.74
C SER A 94 -3.53 -29.91 -3.42
N CYS A 95 -3.72 -29.42 -4.64
CA CYS A 95 -2.70 -28.68 -5.36
C CYS A 95 -2.26 -27.50 -4.49
N ALA A 96 -0.97 -27.46 -4.16
CA ALA A 96 -0.38 -26.36 -3.40
C ALA A 96 -0.76 -25.02 -4.04
N PRO A 97 -1.26 -24.03 -3.29
CA PRO A 97 -1.40 -22.70 -3.84
C PRO A 97 0.02 -22.15 -4.01
N THR A 98 0.52 -22.20 -5.25
CA THR A 98 1.48 -21.20 -5.75
C THR A 98 1.06 -19.84 -5.22
N PRO A 99 1.98 -18.94 -4.82
CA PRO A 99 1.61 -17.60 -4.45
C PRO A 99 0.98 -16.95 -5.68
N ARG A 100 -0.36 -17.00 -5.78
CA ARG A 100 -1.10 -16.30 -6.83
C ARG A 100 -0.73 -14.84 -6.66
N ASN A 101 -0.26 -14.21 -7.73
CA ASN A 101 0.03 -12.78 -7.72
C ASN A 101 -1.20 -12.07 -7.15
N PRO A 102 -1.10 -11.37 -6.01
CA PRO A 102 -2.28 -10.81 -5.35
C PRO A 102 -3.04 -9.83 -6.25
N CYS A 103 -2.33 -9.17 -7.18
CA CYS A 103 -2.91 -8.28 -8.19
C CYS A 103 -3.62 -8.98 -9.36
N ASP A 104 -3.52 -10.29 -9.51
CA ASP A 104 -4.16 -10.99 -10.62
C ASP A 104 -5.65 -11.24 -10.36
N VAL A 105 -6.43 -10.16 -10.33
CA VAL A 105 -7.87 -10.18 -10.03
C VAL A 105 -8.69 -11.00 -11.01
N ILE A 106 -8.23 -11.13 -12.27
CA ILE A 106 -8.86 -11.96 -13.30
C ILE A 106 -8.54 -13.44 -13.03
N GLY A 107 -7.27 -13.78 -12.79
CA GLY A 107 -6.86 -15.15 -12.47
C GLY A 107 -7.42 -15.66 -11.13
N ASN A 108 -7.70 -14.74 -10.21
CA ASN A 108 -8.34 -15.02 -8.94
C ASN A 108 -9.87 -15.11 -9.04
N GLY A 109 -10.46 -14.83 -10.20
CA GLY A 109 -11.90 -14.93 -10.44
C GLY A 109 -12.73 -13.82 -9.79
N LEU A 110 -12.10 -12.71 -9.39
CA LEU A 110 -12.81 -11.54 -8.84
C LEU A 110 -13.60 -10.80 -9.94
N ILE A 111 -13.11 -10.87 -11.17
CA ILE A 111 -13.72 -10.30 -12.37
C ILE A 111 -13.52 -11.25 -13.55
N THR A 112 -14.52 -11.36 -14.44
CA THR A 112 -14.38 -12.16 -15.66
C THR A 112 -13.54 -11.41 -16.70
N HIS A 113 -12.99 -12.16 -17.65
CA HIS A 113 -12.20 -11.57 -18.72
C HIS A 113 -13.04 -10.63 -19.60
N GLU A 114 -14.31 -10.97 -19.85
CA GLU A 114 -15.25 -10.16 -20.62
C GLU A 114 -15.56 -8.84 -19.90
N GLU A 115 -15.81 -8.89 -18.59
CA GLU A 115 -16.11 -7.68 -17.81
C GLU A 115 -14.87 -6.76 -17.74
N ALA A 116 -13.68 -7.33 -17.60
CA ALA A 116 -12.43 -6.57 -17.64
C ALA A 116 -12.25 -5.80 -18.97
N ASN A 117 -12.56 -6.42 -20.12
CA ASN A 117 -12.51 -5.74 -21.41
C ASN A 117 -13.49 -4.56 -21.49
N ARG A 118 -14.73 -4.74 -21.02
CA ARG A 118 -15.74 -3.67 -21.01
C ARG A 118 -15.32 -2.49 -20.15
N LEU A 119 -14.73 -2.76 -18.98
CA LEU A 119 -14.22 -1.70 -18.09
C LEU A 119 -13.06 -0.93 -18.74
N ILE A 120 -12.17 -1.61 -19.47
CA ILE A 120 -11.08 -0.95 -20.20
C ILE A 120 -11.61 -0.08 -21.34
N GLU A 121 -12.62 -0.53 -22.08
CA GLU A 121 -13.26 0.28 -23.12
C GLU A 121 -13.91 1.53 -22.53
N SER A 122 -14.66 1.37 -21.42
CA SER A 122 -15.23 2.48 -20.67
C SER A 122 -14.17 3.50 -20.23
N PHE A 123 -13.02 3.01 -19.74
CA PHE A 123 -11.89 3.85 -19.36
C PHE A 123 -11.33 4.65 -20.55
N ARG A 124 -11.21 4.03 -21.73
CA ARG A 124 -10.69 4.69 -22.94
C ARG A 124 -11.54 5.87 -23.37
N ASP A 125 -12.86 5.76 -23.22
CA ASP A 125 -13.77 6.84 -23.54
C ASP A 125 -13.66 7.99 -22.52
N ALA A 126 -13.49 7.64 -21.23
CA ALA A 126 -13.35 8.60 -20.14
C ALA A 126 -12.01 9.36 -20.14
N ILE A 127 -10.91 8.74 -20.58
CA ILE A 127 -9.54 9.28 -20.42
C ILE A 127 -9.11 10.28 -21.51
N THR A 128 -10.03 10.77 -22.35
CA THR A 128 -9.77 11.55 -23.57
C THR A 128 -8.81 12.75 -23.41
N TYR A 129 -8.55 13.24 -22.20
CA TYR A 129 -7.63 14.37 -21.94
C TYR A 129 -6.54 14.14 -20.88
N PHE A 130 -6.15 12.89 -20.56
CA PHE A 130 -5.11 12.63 -19.56
C PHE A 130 -3.72 12.37 -20.19
N PRO A 131 -2.76 13.31 -20.08
CA PRO A 131 -1.51 13.26 -20.84
C PRO A 131 -0.46 12.26 -20.30
N PHE A 132 -0.64 11.72 -19.08
CA PHE A 132 0.40 10.93 -18.40
C PHE A 132 0.21 9.40 -18.49
N VAL A 133 -0.99 8.94 -18.82
CA VAL A 133 -1.29 7.52 -19.03
C VAL A 133 -2.00 7.40 -20.37
N GLN A 134 -1.20 7.22 -21.42
CA GLN A 134 -1.73 6.88 -22.73
C GLN A 134 -1.97 5.37 -22.73
N LEU A 135 -3.24 4.97 -22.80
CA LEU A 135 -3.61 3.59 -23.03
C LEU A 135 -3.84 3.39 -24.54
N PRO A 136 -2.96 2.68 -25.27
CA PRO A 136 -3.15 2.44 -26.69
C PRO A 136 -4.48 1.74 -26.97
N ARG A 137 -5.15 2.11 -28.07
CA ARG A 137 -6.43 1.47 -28.46
C ARG A 137 -6.28 -0.03 -28.75
N ASN A 138 -5.08 -0.47 -29.09
CA ASN A 138 -4.75 -1.87 -29.38
C ASN A 138 -4.27 -2.68 -28.16
N ALA A 139 -4.09 -2.07 -26.99
CA ALA A 139 -3.63 -2.80 -25.81
C ALA A 139 -4.74 -3.75 -25.31
N THR A 140 -4.45 -5.04 -25.17
CA THR A 140 -5.41 -6.02 -24.65
C THR A 140 -5.32 -6.15 -23.14
N VAL A 141 -6.32 -6.80 -22.52
CA VAL A 141 -6.29 -7.17 -21.11
C VAL A 141 -5.06 -8.03 -20.79
N GLU A 142 -4.71 -8.96 -21.69
CA GLU A 142 -3.55 -9.86 -21.57
C GLU A 142 -2.23 -9.10 -21.59
N ASP A 143 -2.10 -8.14 -22.50
CA ASP A 143 -0.91 -7.29 -22.60
C ASP A 143 -0.70 -6.53 -21.29
N LEU A 144 -1.77 -5.89 -20.78
CA LEU A 144 -1.71 -5.16 -19.52
C LEU A 144 -1.47 -6.09 -18.33
N ARG A 145 -2.07 -7.28 -18.30
CA ARG A 145 -1.91 -8.25 -17.22
C ARG A 145 -0.47 -8.77 -17.11
N SER A 146 0.22 -8.88 -18.24
CA SER A 146 1.61 -9.36 -18.30
C SER A 146 2.65 -8.24 -18.12
N GLU A 147 2.44 -7.06 -18.72
CA GLU A 147 3.42 -5.98 -18.69
C GLU A 147 3.21 -5.01 -17.52
N LYS A 148 1.96 -4.69 -17.20
CA LYS A 148 1.57 -3.60 -16.28
C LYS A 148 0.37 -3.98 -15.40
N PRO A 149 0.52 -5.01 -14.54
CA PRO A 149 -0.58 -5.58 -13.78
C PRO A 149 -1.19 -4.60 -12.76
N PHE A 150 -0.41 -3.67 -12.20
CA PHE A 150 -0.94 -2.69 -11.26
C PHE A 150 -1.71 -1.57 -11.97
N LEU A 151 -1.25 -1.14 -13.14
CA LEU A 151 -2.00 -0.23 -14.01
C LEU A 151 -3.33 -0.84 -14.41
N LEU A 152 -3.34 -2.12 -14.82
CA LEU A 152 -4.58 -2.83 -15.12
C LEU A 152 -5.54 -2.80 -13.93
N LEU A 153 -5.08 -3.18 -12.74
CA LEU A 153 -5.88 -3.16 -11.52
C LEU A 153 -6.45 -1.77 -11.24
N SER A 154 -5.64 -0.72 -11.42
CA SER A 154 -6.06 0.67 -11.21
C SER A 154 -7.13 1.11 -12.21
N ILE A 155 -7.01 0.72 -13.48
CA ILE A 155 -8.01 0.98 -14.52
C ILE A 155 -9.32 0.28 -14.19
N LEU A 156 -9.28 -1.00 -13.83
CA LEU A 156 -10.48 -1.76 -13.46
C LEU A 156 -11.16 -1.14 -12.24
N LEU A 157 -10.38 -0.74 -11.22
CA LEU A 157 -10.88 -0.08 -10.03
C LEU A 157 -11.63 1.21 -10.36
N VAL A 158 -11.01 2.15 -11.08
CA VAL A 158 -11.67 3.44 -11.38
C VAL A 158 -12.84 3.30 -12.33
N SER A 159 -12.85 2.27 -13.18
CA SER A 159 -13.91 2.05 -14.17
C SER A 159 -15.11 1.30 -13.58
N SER A 160 -14.93 0.61 -12.46
CA SER A 160 -16.00 -0.17 -11.80
C SER A 160 -16.85 0.66 -10.83
N PHE A 161 -16.78 1.99 -10.86
CA PHE A 161 -17.47 2.88 -9.90
C PHE A 161 -18.99 2.65 -9.80
N GLN A 162 -19.63 2.21 -10.88
CA GLN A 162 -21.05 1.87 -10.90
C GLN A 162 -21.39 0.58 -10.12
N ASN A 163 -20.40 -0.28 -9.92
CA ASN A 163 -20.53 -1.55 -9.21
C ASN A 163 -19.79 -1.46 -7.87
N VAL A 164 -20.48 -0.93 -6.86
CA VAL A 164 -19.90 -0.67 -5.52
C VAL A 164 -19.26 -1.93 -4.89
N PRO A 165 -19.90 -3.12 -4.89
CA PRO A 165 -19.26 -4.32 -4.34
C PRO A 165 -17.94 -4.68 -5.02
N LEU A 166 -17.90 -4.61 -6.35
CA LEU A 166 -16.69 -4.91 -7.13
C LEU A 166 -15.60 -3.85 -6.88
N HIS A 167 -15.98 -2.58 -6.87
CA HIS A 167 -15.05 -1.47 -6.61
C HIS A 167 -14.36 -1.59 -5.26
N LEU A 168 -15.10 -1.87 -4.19
CA LEU A 168 -14.53 -2.07 -2.85
C LEU A 168 -13.58 -3.28 -2.79
N ALA A 169 -13.93 -4.37 -3.47
CA ALA A 169 -13.06 -5.55 -3.53
C ALA A 169 -11.76 -5.27 -4.29
N LEU A 170 -11.83 -4.53 -5.41
CA LEU A 170 -10.66 -4.10 -6.17
C LEU A 170 -9.79 -3.10 -5.38
N GLU A 171 -10.41 -2.22 -4.59
CA GLU A 171 -9.73 -1.26 -3.72
C GLU A 171 -8.93 -1.97 -2.61
N GLU A 172 -9.52 -3.01 -2.00
CA GLU A 172 -8.84 -3.84 -1.00
C GLU A 172 -7.59 -4.50 -1.60
N VAL A 173 -7.73 -5.09 -2.79
CA VAL A 173 -6.60 -5.71 -3.50
C VAL A 173 -5.51 -4.68 -3.84
N SER A 174 -5.91 -3.51 -4.34
CA SER A 174 -4.97 -2.42 -4.69
C SER A 174 -4.20 -1.93 -3.46
N THR A 175 -4.90 -1.70 -2.35
CA THR A 175 -4.31 -1.23 -1.09
C THR A 175 -3.37 -2.28 -0.50
N SER A 176 -3.76 -3.55 -0.51
CA SER A 176 -2.94 -4.66 -0.03
C SER A 176 -1.63 -4.78 -0.83
N TYR A 177 -1.71 -4.69 -2.16
CA TYR A 177 -0.53 -4.73 -3.02
C TYR A 177 0.41 -3.54 -2.79
N LEU A 178 -0.11 -2.31 -2.76
CA LEU A 178 0.69 -1.12 -2.48
C LEU A 178 1.36 -1.21 -1.10
N GLY A 179 0.64 -1.67 -0.08
CA GLY A 179 1.17 -1.90 1.26
C GLY A 179 2.35 -2.88 1.24
N GLY A 180 2.21 -3.99 0.53
CA GLY A 180 3.28 -4.98 0.34
C GLY A 180 4.52 -4.39 -0.34
N GLN A 181 4.33 -3.64 -1.43
CA GLN A 181 5.43 -3.04 -2.19
C GLN A 181 6.20 -1.97 -1.38
N VAL A 182 5.48 -1.16 -0.59
CA VAL A 182 6.09 -0.15 0.29
C VAL A 182 6.96 -0.81 1.37
N LEU A 183 6.47 -1.89 1.98
CA LEU A 183 7.20 -2.61 3.03
C LEU A 183 8.42 -3.36 2.50
N GLN A 184 8.32 -3.95 1.31
CA GLN A 184 9.42 -4.70 0.70
C GLN A 184 10.48 -3.78 0.08
N GLY A 185 10.20 -2.48 -0.05
CA GLY A 185 11.10 -1.53 -0.72
C GLY A 185 11.40 -1.90 -2.17
N ASN A 186 10.56 -2.76 -2.77
CA ASN A 186 10.83 -3.41 -4.03
C ASN A 186 10.51 -2.44 -5.17
N ARG A 187 11.51 -2.14 -6.01
CA ARG A 187 11.43 -1.13 -7.08
C ARG A 187 11.44 -1.77 -8.47
N GLN A 188 10.92 -2.99 -8.61
CA GLN A 188 11.01 -3.75 -9.86
C GLN A 188 10.16 -3.15 -10.99
N GLN A 189 9.04 -2.47 -10.67
CA GLN A 189 8.18 -1.84 -11.68
C GLN A 189 7.73 -0.44 -11.25
N PRO A 190 8.66 0.54 -11.17
CA PRO A 190 8.34 1.87 -10.67
C PRO A 190 7.39 2.62 -11.60
N PHE A 191 7.42 2.32 -12.91
CA PHE A 191 6.55 2.96 -13.88
C PHE A 191 5.12 2.41 -13.86
N ASP A 192 4.94 1.09 -13.73
CA ASP A 192 3.61 0.47 -13.60
C ASP A 192 2.86 1.02 -12.37
N ILE A 193 3.53 0.99 -11.21
CA ILE A 193 2.99 1.54 -9.97
C ILE A 193 2.68 3.03 -10.09
N LEU A 194 3.59 3.81 -10.69
CA LEU A 194 3.37 5.25 -10.91
C LEU A 194 2.16 5.50 -11.81
N GLN A 195 2.05 4.80 -12.94
CA GLN A 195 0.91 4.96 -13.86
C GLN A 195 -0.39 4.56 -13.17
N GLY A 196 -0.44 3.44 -12.45
CA GLY A 196 -1.62 3.01 -11.70
C GLY A 196 -2.04 4.00 -10.60
N LEU A 197 -1.07 4.57 -9.86
CA LEU A 197 -1.35 5.63 -8.88
C LEU A 197 -1.92 6.89 -9.54
N LEU A 198 -1.36 7.30 -10.69
CA LEU A 198 -1.87 8.45 -11.44
C LEU A 198 -3.31 8.23 -11.90
N VAL A 199 -3.64 7.03 -12.40
CA VAL A 199 -5.02 6.66 -12.78
C VAL A 199 -5.95 6.69 -11.57
N THR A 200 -5.54 6.07 -10.47
CA THR A 200 -6.35 5.98 -9.24
C THR A 200 -6.68 7.37 -8.70
N ILE A 201 -5.69 8.25 -8.60
CA ILE A 201 -5.88 9.64 -8.12
C ILE A 201 -6.78 10.42 -9.09
N ALA A 202 -6.58 10.27 -10.40
CA ALA A 202 -7.40 10.94 -11.40
C ALA A 202 -8.88 10.51 -11.31
N GLY A 203 -9.15 9.22 -11.11
CA GLY A 203 -10.51 8.68 -10.90
C GLY A 203 -11.23 9.36 -9.74
N TYR A 204 -10.61 9.39 -8.55
CA TYR A 204 -11.21 10.05 -7.38
C TYR A 204 -11.51 11.53 -7.61
N VAL A 205 -10.63 12.25 -8.33
CA VAL A 205 -10.85 13.68 -8.64
C VAL A 205 -12.05 13.86 -9.57
N LEU A 206 -12.19 13.01 -10.60
CA LEU A 206 -13.31 13.07 -11.55
C LEU A 206 -14.66 12.70 -10.90
N ASP A 207 -14.67 11.70 -10.01
CA ASP A 207 -15.86 11.32 -9.25
C ASP A 207 -16.32 12.44 -8.30
N ASN A 208 -15.38 13.14 -7.66
CA ASN A 208 -15.69 14.28 -6.79
C ASN A 208 -16.18 15.52 -7.56
N ILE A 209 -15.75 15.72 -8.81
CA ILE A 209 -16.21 16.84 -9.64
C ILE A 209 -17.59 16.56 -10.26
N SER A 210 -17.89 15.32 -10.64
CA SER A 210 -19.21 14.95 -11.21
C SER A 210 -20.35 14.95 -10.19
N LEU A 211 -20.03 15.03 -8.89
CA LEU A 211 -20.99 15.08 -7.79
C LEU A 211 -21.41 16.52 -7.40
N HIS A 212 -21.01 17.54 -8.14
CA HIS A 212 -21.22 18.95 -7.78
C HIS A 212 -21.74 19.81 -8.94
#